data_AF-A0A6J5DP92-F1
#
_entry.id   AF-A0A6J5DP92-F1
#
_cell.length_a   1.000
_cell.length_b   1.000
_cell.length_c   1.000
_cell.angle_alpha   90.00
_cell.angle_beta   90.00
_cell.angle_gamma   90.00
#
_symmetry.space_group_name_H-M   'P 1'
#
loop_
_entity.id
_entity.type
_entity.pdbx_description
1 polymer ?
#
loop_
_entity_poly.entity_id
_entity_poly.type
_entity_poly.pdbx_seq_one_letter_code
_entity_poly.pdbx_strand_id
1 'polypeptide(L)'
;MVNVSRLRPVLPAVSVGSDSVVIRRSGQSQPVIAGILGRFTNDKGEVTRVVLDRMVHRLSENEFEGWRISGAVVTELHRQKSTQ
;
A
#
# COMPACT_ATOMS: atom_id res chain seq x y z
N MET A 1 -32.09 -11.53 -19.27
CA MET A 1 -31.57 -12.13 -18.02
C MET A 1 -30.05 -12.17 -18.14
N VAL A 2 -29.33 -11.30 -17.44
CA VAL A 2 -27.86 -11.25 -17.52
C VAL A 2 -27.31 -12.38 -16.67
N ASN A 3 -26.56 -13.30 -17.26
CA ASN A 3 -25.97 -14.44 -16.58
C ASN A 3 -24.84 -13.95 -15.65
N VAL A 4 -25.07 -13.96 -14.34
CA VAL A 4 -24.11 -13.48 -13.31
C VAL A 4 -23.05 -14.56 -12.98
N SER A 5 -23.11 -15.74 -13.61
CA SER A 5 -22.18 -16.84 -13.35
C SER A 5 -20.85 -16.65 -14.09
N ARG A 6 -19.99 -15.74 -13.58
CA ARG A 6 -18.51 -15.82 -13.64
C ARG A 6 -17.78 -14.60 -13.05
N LEU A 7 -18.30 -13.96 -11.99
CA LEU A 7 -17.46 -13.03 -11.23
C LEU A 7 -16.49 -13.86 -10.39
N ARG A 8 -15.23 -13.97 -10.83
CA ARG A 8 -14.16 -14.50 -9.97
C ARG A 8 -14.05 -13.55 -8.77
N PRO A 9 -14.19 -14.04 -7.53
CA PRO A 9 -14.01 -13.18 -6.37
C PRO A 9 -12.62 -12.58 -6.43
N VAL A 10 -12.53 -11.26 -6.29
CA VAL A 10 -11.25 -10.58 -6.10
C VAL A 10 -10.74 -11.03 -4.74
N LEU A 11 -9.71 -11.87 -4.75
CA LEU A 11 -9.03 -12.27 -3.53
C LEU A 11 -8.27 -11.06 -2.96
N PRO A 12 -8.17 -10.94 -1.63
CA PRO A 12 -7.28 -9.97 -1.02
C PRO A 12 -5.86 -10.22 -1.50
N ALA A 13 -5.13 -9.15 -1.81
CA ALA A 13 -3.74 -9.26 -2.25
C ALA A 13 -2.98 -7.97 -2.02
N VAL A 14 -1.69 -8.10 -1.72
CA VAL A 14 -0.71 -7.01 -1.69
C VAL A 14 0.31 -7.27 -2.79
N SER A 15 0.52 -6.28 -3.66
CA SER A 15 1.56 -6.34 -4.69
C SER A 15 2.48 -5.13 -4.53
N VAL A 16 3.77 -5.40 -4.30
CA VAL A 16 4.81 -4.37 -4.13
C VAL A 16 5.56 -4.22 -5.44
N GLY A 17 5.41 -3.06 -6.09
CA GLY A 17 6.14 -2.71 -7.31
C GLY A 17 7.39 -1.88 -7.03
N SER A 18 7.95 -1.29 -8.10
CA SER A 18 9.14 -0.41 -8.06
C SER A 18 8.88 0.95 -7.43
N ASP A 19 7.66 1.46 -7.46
CA ASP A 19 7.33 2.82 -6.98
C ASP A 19 6.02 2.88 -6.20
N SER A 20 5.24 1.80 -6.21
CA SER A 20 3.93 1.77 -5.59
C SER A 20 3.58 0.41 -5.02
N VAL A 21 2.67 0.41 -4.04
CA VAL A 21 1.97 -0.78 -3.55
C VAL A 21 0.54 -0.76 -4.07
N VAL A 22 0.08 -1.90 -4.57
CA VAL A 22 -1.31 -2.15 -4.97
C VAL A 22 -1.95 -3.08 -3.96
N ILE A 23 -3.07 -2.66 -3.39
CA ILE A 23 -3.86 -3.44 -2.45
C ILE A 23 -5.23 -3.73 -3.07
N ARG A 24 -5.52 -5.02 -3.21
CA ARG A 24 -6.84 -5.52 -3.63
C ARG A 24 -7.55 -6.07 -2.40
N ARG A 25 -8.83 -5.72 -2.25
CA ARG A 25 -9.68 -6.17 -1.14
C ARG A 25 -10.90 -6.87 -1.69
N SER A 26 -11.32 -7.92 -1.00
CA SER A 26 -12.62 -8.55 -1.28
C SER A 26 -13.74 -7.52 -1.16
N GLY A 27 -14.59 -7.46 -2.17
CA GLY A 27 -15.74 -6.55 -2.19
C GLY A 27 -15.43 -5.10 -2.58
N GLN A 28 -14.17 -4.74 -2.87
CA GLN A 28 -13.85 -3.49 -3.55
C GLN A 28 -13.67 -3.72 -5.05
N SER A 29 -14.32 -2.88 -5.86
CA SER A 29 -14.22 -2.92 -7.32
C SER A 29 -12.89 -2.33 -7.84
N GLN A 30 -12.31 -1.40 -7.09
CA GLN A 30 -11.07 -0.72 -7.45
C GLN A 30 -9.98 -0.99 -6.40
N PRO A 31 -8.74 -1.28 -6.83
CA PRO A 31 -7.62 -1.43 -5.92
C PRO A 31 -7.21 -0.08 -5.31
N VAL A 32 -6.65 -0.11 -4.12
CA VAL A 32 -5.97 1.04 -3.52
C VAL A 32 -4.52 1.03 -4.00
N ILE A 33 -4.03 2.18 -4.47
CA ILE A 33 -2.65 2.35 -4.91
C ILE A 33 -2.01 3.44 -4.06
N ALA A 34 -0.82 3.17 -3.52
CA ALA A 34 -0.04 4.12 -2.74
C ALA A 34 1.41 4.14 -3.22
N GLY A 35 1.99 5.34 -3.27
CA GLY A 35 3.40 5.52 -3.62
C GLY A 35 4.32 5.03 -2.51
N ILE A 36 5.49 4.52 -2.87
CA ILE A 36 6.52 4.05 -1.93
C ILE A 36 7.52 5.18 -1.69
N LEU A 37 7.62 5.64 -0.46
CA LEU A 37 8.58 6.65 -0.01
C LEU A 37 9.91 6.05 0.46
N GLY A 38 9.89 4.77 0.86
CA GLY A 38 11.08 4.09 1.37
C GLY A 38 10.90 2.58 1.44
N ARG A 39 12.02 1.87 1.32
CA ARG A 39 12.09 0.41 1.42
C ARG A 39 13.13 0.00 2.43
N PHE A 40 12.82 -1.05 3.17
CA PHE A 40 13.77 -1.72 4.04
C PHE A 40 13.86 -3.17 3.61
N THR A 41 15.08 -3.64 3.42
CA THR A 41 15.41 -5.01 3.05
C THR A 41 16.12 -5.71 4.20
N ASN A 42 15.98 -7.03 4.29
CA ASN A 42 16.84 -7.84 5.15
C ASN A 42 18.24 -8.05 4.51
N ASP A 43 19.11 -8.78 5.21
CA ASP A 43 20.46 -9.11 4.75
C ASP A 43 20.50 -9.95 3.46
N LYS A 44 19.36 -10.53 3.05
CA LYS A 44 19.18 -11.29 1.81
C LYS A 44 18.63 -10.43 0.65
N GLY A 45 18.40 -9.14 0.89
CA GLY A 45 17.82 -8.22 -0.09
C GLY A 45 16.30 -8.33 -0.25
N GLU A 46 15.61 -9.11 0.59
CA GLU A 46 14.16 -9.25 0.53
C GLU A 46 13.48 -8.06 1.21
N VAL A 47 12.45 -7.50 0.58
CA VAL A 47 11.69 -6.37 1.13
C VAL A 47 10.86 -6.85 2.33
N THR A 48 11.21 -6.36 3.52
CA THR A 48 10.51 -6.68 4.77
C THR A 48 9.57 -5.56 5.21
N ARG A 49 9.79 -4.32 4.73
CA ARG A 49 8.97 -3.16 5.08
C ARG A 49 9.00 -2.10 3.98
N VAL A 50 7.85 -1.46 3.76
CA VAL A 50 7.69 -0.29 2.88
C VAL A 50 7.05 0.86 3.63
N VAL A 51 7.44 2.10 3.28
CA VAL A 51 6.80 3.34 3.74
C VAL A 51 5.98 3.90 2.60
N LEU A 52 4.73 4.26 2.86
CA LEU A 52 3.78 4.68 1.84
C LEU A 52 3.37 6.15 1.98
N ASP A 53 2.99 6.78 0.88
CA ASP A 53 2.56 8.18 0.82
C ASP A 53 1.19 8.45 1.47
N ARG A 54 0.40 7.41 1.75
CA ARG A 54 -0.95 7.52 2.29
C ARG A 54 -1.40 6.29 3.07
N MET A 55 -2.44 6.46 3.90
CA MET A 55 -3.12 5.34 4.56
C MET A 55 -3.83 4.45 3.56
N VAL A 56 -3.53 3.16 3.61
CA VAL A 56 -4.15 2.12 2.76
C VAL A 56 -4.96 1.11 3.57
N HIS A 57 -4.89 1.19 4.90
CA HIS A 57 -5.61 0.32 5.81
C HIS A 57 -6.78 1.03 6.51
N ARG A 58 -7.77 0.25 6.96
CA ARG A 58 -8.85 0.78 7.80
C ARG A 58 -8.29 1.08 9.19
N LEU A 59 -8.88 2.05 9.89
CA LEU A 59 -8.43 2.45 11.24
C LEU A 59 -8.41 1.30 12.26
N SER A 60 -9.27 0.30 12.09
CA SER A 60 -9.35 -0.89 12.94
C SER A 60 -8.44 -2.05 12.50
N GLU A 61 -7.74 -1.92 11.36
CA GLU A 61 -6.89 -2.98 10.82
C GLU A 61 -5.44 -2.78 11.26
N ASN A 62 -4.85 -3.85 11.83
CA ASN A 62 -3.46 -3.88 12.30
C ASN A 62 -2.59 -4.90 11.51
N GLU A 63 -3.22 -5.73 10.69
CA GLU A 63 -2.59 -6.71 9.79
C GLU A 63 -3.43 -6.86 8.51
N PHE A 64 -2.78 -7.07 7.36
CA PHE A 64 -3.45 -7.38 6.09
C PHE A 64 -2.53 -8.24 5.20
N GLU A 65 -3.01 -9.43 4.79
CA GLU A 65 -2.23 -10.38 3.96
C GLU A 65 -0.82 -10.68 4.51
N GLY A 66 -0.70 -10.88 5.84
CA GLY A 66 0.58 -11.15 6.51
C GLY A 66 1.50 -9.94 6.67
N TRP A 67 1.10 -8.76 6.16
CA TRP A 67 1.79 -7.51 6.42
C TRP A 67 1.26 -6.86 7.68
N ARG A 68 2.15 -6.59 8.63
CA ARG A 68 1.84 -5.69 9.74
C ARG A 68 1.63 -4.29 9.17
N ILE A 69 0.47 -3.72 9.43
CA ILE A 69 0.07 -2.39 8.98
C ILE A 69 -0.11 -1.47 10.18
N SER A 70 0.35 -0.24 10.05
CA SER A 70 0.24 0.80 11.07
C SER A 70 0.21 2.14 10.36
N GLY A 71 -0.55 3.09 10.92
CA GLY A 71 -1.03 4.34 10.30
C GLY A 71 -0.16 5.02 9.24
N ALA A 72 -0.79 5.78 8.33
CA ALA A 72 -0.04 6.67 7.43
C ALA A 72 -0.77 8.00 7.15
N VAL A 73 -0.16 9.11 7.54
CA VAL A 73 -0.34 10.41 6.90
C VAL A 73 1.08 10.89 6.60
N VAL A 74 1.42 11.16 5.33
CA VAL A 74 2.74 11.70 5.01
C VAL A 74 2.62 12.96 4.16
N THR A 75 3.29 14.00 4.64
CA THR A 75 3.47 15.30 4.00
C THR A 75 4.97 15.63 4.06
N GLU A 76 5.59 15.90 2.92
CA GLU A 76 7.02 16.21 2.80
C GLU A 76 7.27 17.72 2.71
N LEU A 77 8.30 18.22 3.42
CA LEU A 77 8.58 19.65 3.58
C LEU A 77 10.05 19.98 3.29
N HIS A 78 10.28 21.01 2.46
CA HIS A 78 11.61 21.41 1.99
C HIS A 78 12.03 22.78 2.56
N ARG A 79 13.34 22.98 2.76
CA ARG A 79 13.92 24.28 3.17
C ARG A 79 14.28 25.11 1.95
N GLN A 80 13.89 26.38 1.90
CA GLN A 80 14.57 27.35 1.06
C GLN A 80 14.79 28.65 1.82
N LYS A 81 16.06 28.94 2.12
CA LYS A 81 16.70 30.26 2.00
C LYS A 81 18.17 30.15 2.43
N SER A 82 19.07 30.40 1.48
CA SER A 82 20.38 30.94 1.78
C SER A 82 20.20 32.42 2.08
N THR A 83 20.31 32.80 3.35
CA THR A 83 20.59 34.18 3.72
C THR A 83 22.06 34.43 3.40
N GLN A 84 22.33 35.28 2.42
CA GLN A 84 23.53 36.13 2.44
C GLN A 84 23.09 37.51 2.91
#